data_AF-A0A7S0I8I9-F1
#
_entry.id   AF-A0A7S0I8I9-F1
#
_cell.length_a   1.000
_cell.length_b   1.000
_cell.length_c   1.000
_cell.angle_alpha   90.00
_cell.angle_beta   90.00
_cell.angle_gamma   90.00
#
_symmetry.space_group_name_H-M   'P 1'
#
loop_
_entity.id
_entity.type
_entity.pdbx_description
1 polymer ?
#
loop_
_entity_poly.entity_id
_entity_poly.type
_entity_poly.pdbx_seq_one_letter_code
_entity_poly.pdbx_strand_id
1 'polypeptide(L)'
;TLRGAAMMRGRVARTLVVLILFLGCASAATSPNGRLPGTLTQSGGGFRDVHQPLSAIDPVRIRIPDPTSRRDLLNTAGFTVSWRPELPRGDASDDEALECDEVVLVTVTSATPGKKHWVGAYSPPGAVVNETAPVKYAILHDVDASYLGTGMATVRFRLQCNRHDYDFVVFADDWERRQYDPATHTRVDTTHEAVAVARSPTARMRKEANEGPRKPRVSLVDGGESELTLAVTWSSSRGDDASPAVRWWREDASGVRTGDVSVTNATTSRFVREDMCGAPATSSGYRDAGLVHHAVLTGIDRSTDRFIGYELIDALGGFYPPTGERVSVPPPAGAAPVASRDGEVKPFTVAMFADMGRGTDDDAVTWHEYGSPAFNTSRFLSLDAAAGSIDAAFLFGDVSYAVGYQSVWDDFFEMITPWAAKIPFLVCPGNHEYDYTRSAWTGRRDGDPSIADRYGGADSGGECGVPTRHLLPGPEPANNPLVSGAWIATLGPIALVSMNTEVDFRVGSAQWSYLRDTLASIDREKTPWVLFAGHRPGLVDSDWGKSCRGVDDATYVPRAYACGPKKPAKIDGNDDIRDASDVGVALEFQAHVWPLLMEHRVTAVFSGHNHVYQR
;
A
#
# COMPACT_ATOMS: atom_id res chain seq x y z
N THR A 1 43.46 40.34 48.49
CA THR A 1 42.29 41.02 47.89
C THR A 1 41.14 40.02 47.90
N LEU A 2 40.11 40.08 48.77
CA LEU A 2 39.21 41.20 49.14
C LEU A 2 38.59 41.81 47.87
N ARG A 3 37.25 41.87 47.71
CA ARG A 3 36.15 42.25 48.65
C ARG A 3 34.88 41.38 48.40
N GLY A 4 33.90 41.09 49.27
CA GLY A 4 33.61 41.42 50.69
C GLY A 4 32.85 42.74 50.90
N ALA A 5 31.69 42.87 51.58
CA ALA A 5 30.67 41.98 52.16
C ALA A 5 29.31 42.76 52.10
N ALA A 6 28.15 42.47 52.72
CA ALA A 6 27.61 41.55 53.75
C ALA A 6 26.09 41.35 53.41
N MET A 7 25.27 40.38 53.88
CA MET A 7 25.10 39.62 55.13
C MET A 7 24.44 40.39 56.31
N MET A 8 23.18 40.09 56.66
CA MET A 8 22.75 39.61 58.00
C MET A 8 21.22 39.40 58.19
N ARG A 9 20.86 38.19 58.66
CA ARG A 9 19.81 37.83 59.66
C ARG A 9 18.32 38.11 59.33
N GLY A 10 17.35 37.33 59.85
CA GLY A 10 17.42 36.21 60.79
C GLY A 10 16.19 35.27 60.76
N ARG A 11 16.27 34.14 61.49
CA ARG A 11 15.23 33.09 61.61
C ARG A 11 14.35 33.31 62.87
N VAL A 12 13.37 32.38 63.05
CA VAL A 12 12.65 31.92 64.28
C VAL A 12 11.15 32.22 64.21
N ALA A 13 10.30 31.29 63.71
CA ALA A 13 9.63 30.16 64.41
C ALA A 13 8.25 30.57 65.00
N ARG A 14 7.29 29.71 65.37
CA ARG A 14 7.09 28.23 65.50
C ARG A 14 5.59 27.96 65.17
N THR A 15 5.15 26.84 64.55
CA THR A 15 4.84 25.51 65.16
C THR A 15 3.73 25.59 66.24
N LEU A 16 2.63 24.81 66.26
CA LEU A 16 2.45 23.34 66.33
C LEU A 16 0.96 23.03 65.95
N VAL A 17 0.56 22.17 64.98
CA VAL A 17 0.54 20.68 64.89
C VAL A 17 -0.60 20.01 65.70
N VAL A 18 -0.87 18.71 65.40
CA VAL A 18 -1.92 17.79 65.89
C VAL A 18 -3.17 17.80 64.98
N LEU A 19 -3.51 16.73 64.24
CA LEU A 19 -2.79 15.47 63.94
C LEU A 19 -3.04 15.08 62.44
N ILE A 20 -3.21 13.87 61.89
CA ILE A 20 -3.43 12.47 62.33
C ILE A 20 -2.33 11.53 61.73
N LEU A 21 -2.33 10.27 62.19
CA LEU A 21 -1.49 9.11 61.86
C LEU A 21 -1.65 8.60 60.39
N PHE A 22 -0.59 8.16 59.68
CA PHE A 22 0.20 6.89 59.79
C PHE A 22 -0.65 5.62 59.49
N LEU A 23 -0.17 4.52 58.87
CA LEU A 23 1.15 4.01 58.41
C LEU A 23 0.86 3.00 57.25
N GLY A 24 1.73 2.53 56.35
CA GLY A 24 3.13 2.80 56.02
C GLY A 24 3.81 1.56 55.39
N CYS A 25 5.10 1.68 55.01
CA CYS A 25 6.06 0.61 54.65
C CYS A 25 5.84 -0.23 53.37
N ALA A 26 6.97 -0.59 52.74
CA ALA A 26 7.04 -1.45 51.56
C ALA A 26 7.71 -2.81 51.86
N SER A 27 7.29 -3.82 51.11
CA SER A 27 8.00 -5.07 50.77
C SER A 27 7.54 -5.47 49.36
N ALA A 28 8.24 -6.26 48.54
CA ALA A 28 9.37 -7.16 48.81
C ALA A 28 10.48 -6.95 47.74
N ALA A 29 11.76 -7.02 48.12
CA ALA A 29 12.65 -8.19 48.04
C ALA A 29 13.45 -8.32 46.73
N THR A 30 14.76 -8.42 46.87
CA THR A 30 15.76 -8.57 45.79
C THR A 30 16.14 -10.04 45.56
N SER A 31 16.25 -10.46 44.31
CA SER A 31 16.99 -11.66 43.90
C SER A 31 17.59 -11.46 42.49
N PRO A 32 18.82 -11.91 42.19
CA PRO A 32 19.55 -11.42 41.02
C PRO A 32 19.48 -12.36 39.80
N ASN A 33 19.28 -11.76 38.61
CA ASN A 33 19.91 -12.20 37.35
C ASN A 33 19.71 -11.15 36.24
N GLY A 34 20.47 -10.05 36.33
CA GLY A 34 20.45 -9.00 35.32
C GLY A 34 21.18 -9.41 34.04
N ARG A 35 20.47 -10.01 33.09
CA ARG A 35 20.86 -9.94 31.66
C ARG A 35 20.17 -8.73 31.04
N LEU A 36 20.97 -7.70 30.73
CA LEU A 36 20.55 -6.64 29.83
C LEU A 36 20.22 -7.27 28.46
N PRO A 37 19.14 -6.86 27.77
CA PRO A 37 18.99 -7.16 26.35
C PRO A 37 20.19 -6.52 25.62
N GLY A 38 20.89 -7.32 24.83
CA GLY A 38 22.11 -6.87 24.16
C GLY A 38 21.83 -5.72 23.18
N THR A 39 22.80 -4.83 23.01
CA THR A 39 22.80 -3.87 21.90
C THR A 39 22.64 -4.61 20.59
N LEU A 40 21.53 -4.37 19.89
CA LEU A 40 21.36 -4.80 18.50
C LEU A 40 22.47 -4.17 17.66
N THR A 41 23.48 -4.96 17.33
CA THR A 41 24.51 -4.56 16.37
C THR A 41 23.84 -4.41 15.01
N GLN A 42 23.77 -3.17 14.52
CA GLN A 42 23.37 -2.89 13.14
C GLN A 42 24.38 -3.51 12.17
N SER A 43 24.20 -4.78 11.82
CA SER A 43 24.68 -5.34 10.57
C SER A 43 23.86 -4.74 9.45
N GLY A 44 24.14 -3.47 9.12
CA GLY A 44 23.59 -2.80 7.95
C GLY A 44 24.12 -3.48 6.69
N GLY A 45 23.48 -4.58 6.29
CA GLY A 45 23.68 -5.20 5.00
C GLY A 45 23.27 -4.19 3.94
N GLY A 46 24.25 -3.53 3.34
CA GLY A 46 24.02 -2.44 2.40
C GLY A 46 23.17 -2.90 1.23
N PHE A 47 21.92 -2.44 1.18
CA PHE A 47 21.05 -2.63 0.03
C PHE A 47 21.72 -2.00 -1.18
N ARG A 48 22.19 -2.83 -2.10
CA ARG A 48 22.62 -2.38 -3.42
C ARG A 48 21.39 -2.39 -4.31
N ASP A 49 20.71 -1.25 -4.33
CA ASP A 49 19.99 -0.86 -5.52
C ASP A 49 21.03 -0.76 -6.66
N VAL A 50 20.71 -1.34 -7.82
CA VAL A 50 21.55 -1.33 -9.03
C VAL A 50 20.69 -1.00 -10.25
N HIS A 51 19.89 0.07 -10.13
CA HIS A 51 19.21 0.79 -11.21
C HIS A 51 18.35 -0.08 -12.16
N GLN A 52 17.02 0.03 -12.07
CA GLN A 52 16.14 -0.44 -13.13
C GLN A 52 16.11 0.57 -14.31
N PRO A 53 16.21 0.12 -15.57
CA PRO A 53 15.57 0.83 -16.68
C PRO A 53 15.08 -0.15 -17.77
N LEU A 54 13.99 -0.88 -17.49
CA LEU A 54 13.72 -2.21 -18.08
C LEU A 54 12.39 -2.29 -18.86
N SER A 55 12.45 -1.88 -20.12
CA SER A 55 11.37 -2.03 -21.11
C SER A 55 11.40 -3.39 -21.83
N ALA A 56 10.21 -3.88 -22.22
CA ALA A 56 9.91 -5.01 -23.12
C ALA A 56 9.87 -6.42 -22.52
N ILE A 57 8.65 -6.87 -22.18
CA ILE A 57 8.25 -8.28 -22.17
C ILE A 57 7.79 -8.68 -23.59
N ASP A 58 8.09 -9.91 -24.04
CA ASP A 58 7.59 -10.50 -25.30
C ASP A 58 6.22 -11.18 -25.05
N PRO A 59 5.08 -10.61 -25.50
CA PRO A 59 3.76 -11.16 -25.22
C PRO A 59 3.43 -12.43 -26.05
N VAL A 60 4.26 -12.79 -27.04
CA VAL A 60 3.91 -13.80 -28.06
C VAL A 60 4.26 -15.24 -27.63
N ARG A 61 4.85 -15.43 -26.44
CA ARG A 61 5.37 -16.73 -25.99
C ARG A 61 4.52 -17.50 -24.98
N ILE A 62 3.44 -16.91 -24.45
CA ILE A 62 2.55 -17.61 -23.53
C ILE A 62 1.67 -18.61 -24.31
N ARG A 63 1.98 -19.90 -24.20
CA ARG A 63 1.09 -20.98 -24.64
C ARG A 63 0.31 -21.52 -23.44
N ILE A 64 -0.99 -21.72 -23.62
CA ILE A 64 -1.85 -22.36 -22.61
C ILE A 64 -1.39 -23.82 -22.44
N PRO A 65 -1.02 -24.27 -21.22
CA PRO A 65 -0.61 -25.65 -20.97
C PRO A 65 -1.77 -26.66 -21.01
N ASP A 66 -1.43 -27.94 -21.05
CA ASP A 66 -2.37 -29.05 -20.99
C ASP A 66 -2.93 -29.20 -19.53
N PRO A 67 -4.26 -29.21 -19.32
CA PRO A 67 -4.87 -29.28 -17.98
C PRO A 67 -4.75 -30.67 -17.30
N THR A 68 -3.98 -31.60 -17.85
CA THR A 68 -3.81 -32.97 -17.31
C THR A 68 -2.62 -33.16 -16.36
N SER A 69 -1.91 -32.10 -15.96
CA SER A 69 -0.74 -32.15 -15.03
C SER A 69 -1.10 -32.41 -13.55
N ARG A 70 -1.86 -33.49 -13.32
CA ARG A 70 -2.08 -34.26 -12.07
C ARG A 70 -2.47 -33.49 -10.80
N ARG A 71 -3.75 -33.62 -10.46
CA ARG A 71 -4.24 -33.49 -9.06
C ARG A 71 -3.73 -34.59 -8.12
N ASP A 72 -3.05 -35.61 -8.67
CA ASP A 72 -2.95 -36.96 -8.08
C ASP A 72 -1.56 -37.29 -7.47
N LEU A 73 -0.74 -36.28 -7.16
CA LEU A 73 0.56 -36.45 -6.46
C LEU A 73 0.65 -35.74 -5.10
N LEU A 74 -0.45 -35.17 -4.62
CA LEU A 74 -0.56 -34.70 -3.24
C LEU A 74 -0.42 -35.90 -2.28
N ASN A 75 0.45 -35.78 -1.28
CA ASN A 75 0.98 -36.86 -0.43
C ASN A 75 1.97 -37.79 -1.14
N THR A 76 2.92 -37.20 -1.86
CA THR A 76 4.13 -37.91 -2.32
C THR A 76 4.89 -38.47 -1.11
N ALA A 77 5.27 -39.75 -1.19
CA ALA A 77 5.85 -40.48 -0.07
C ALA A 77 7.10 -39.79 0.49
N GLY A 78 7.04 -39.38 1.76
CA GLY A 78 8.14 -38.72 2.46
C GLY A 78 7.96 -37.23 2.72
N PHE A 79 6.85 -36.60 2.32
CA PHE A 79 6.49 -35.23 2.75
C PHE A 79 5.24 -35.22 3.64
N THR A 80 5.20 -34.31 4.61
CA THR A 80 3.98 -33.92 5.34
C THR A 80 3.91 -32.42 5.57
N VAL A 81 2.71 -31.88 5.73
CA VAL A 81 2.48 -30.52 6.19
C VAL A 81 1.28 -30.46 7.13
N SER A 82 1.42 -29.73 8.23
CA SER A 82 0.36 -29.41 9.17
C SER A 82 0.47 -27.95 9.61
N TRP A 83 -0.58 -27.43 10.23
CA TRP A 83 -0.58 -26.11 10.85
C TRP A 83 -1.24 -26.19 12.23
N ARG A 84 -0.98 -25.19 13.07
CA ARG A 84 -1.69 -24.93 14.34
C ARG A 84 -1.60 -23.45 14.69
N PRO A 85 -2.48 -22.89 15.52
CA PRO A 85 -2.25 -21.57 16.13
C PRO A 85 -0.88 -21.47 16.81
N GLU A 86 -0.23 -20.31 16.72
CA GLU A 86 1.00 -20.00 17.44
C GLU A 86 0.76 -19.97 18.95
N LEU A 87 -0.30 -19.27 19.37
CA LEU A 87 -0.75 -19.17 20.75
C LEU A 87 -1.75 -20.31 21.08
N PRO A 88 -1.60 -21.02 22.21
CA PRO A 88 -2.59 -21.98 22.66
C PRO A 88 -3.92 -21.29 22.99
N ARG A 89 -5.02 -21.78 22.40
CA ARG A 89 -6.39 -21.44 22.80
C ARG A 89 -6.69 -22.12 24.15
N GLY A 90 -7.42 -21.44 25.03
CA GLY A 90 -7.89 -22.02 26.29
C GLY A 90 -9.07 -22.97 26.08
N ASP A 91 -9.43 -23.74 27.13
CA ASP A 91 -10.50 -24.75 27.12
C ASP A 91 -11.94 -24.16 27.05
N ALA A 92 -12.21 -23.23 26.13
CA ALA A 92 -13.47 -22.51 26.02
C ALA A 92 -13.98 -22.39 24.57
N SER A 93 -15.15 -22.99 24.32
CA SER A 93 -15.94 -23.04 23.08
C SER A 93 -15.43 -23.92 21.94
N ASP A 94 -16.34 -24.69 21.35
CA ASP A 94 -16.11 -25.73 20.32
C ASP A 94 -15.89 -25.16 18.90
N ASP A 95 -15.34 -23.95 18.77
CA ASP A 95 -15.18 -23.24 17.49
C ASP A 95 -13.69 -23.09 17.13
N GLU A 96 -13.20 -24.05 16.34
CA GLU A 96 -11.80 -24.13 15.88
C GLU A 96 -11.41 -23.03 14.86
N ALA A 97 -12.34 -22.14 14.48
CA ALA A 97 -12.11 -21.13 13.45
C ALA A 97 -11.09 -20.05 13.86
N LEU A 98 -10.17 -19.71 12.96
CA LEU A 98 -9.10 -18.73 13.13
C LEU A 98 -9.62 -17.30 13.03
N GLU A 99 -9.19 -16.45 13.94
CA GLU A 99 -9.52 -15.02 13.89
C GLU A 99 -8.71 -14.33 12.78
N CYS A 100 -9.20 -13.17 12.32
CA CYS A 100 -8.42 -12.33 11.43
C CYS A 100 -7.08 -11.96 12.10
N ASP A 101 -6.00 -12.05 11.31
CA ASP A 101 -4.65 -11.62 11.69
C ASP A 101 -4.00 -12.50 12.78
N GLU A 102 -4.59 -13.67 13.05
CA GLU A 102 -4.02 -14.74 13.89
C GLU A 102 -2.80 -15.38 13.19
N VAL A 103 -1.75 -15.67 13.96
CA VAL A 103 -0.54 -16.33 13.46
C VAL A 103 -0.66 -17.83 13.66
N VAL A 104 -0.47 -18.58 12.58
CA VAL A 104 -0.33 -20.04 12.60
C VAL A 104 1.12 -20.47 12.35
N LEU A 105 1.50 -21.58 12.97
CA LEU A 105 2.77 -22.27 12.78
C LEU A 105 2.55 -23.42 11.82
N VAL A 106 3.07 -23.30 10.60
CA VAL A 106 3.04 -24.32 9.55
C VAL A 106 4.30 -25.18 9.69
N THR A 107 4.12 -26.44 10.06
CA THR A 107 5.22 -27.40 10.19
C THR A 107 5.27 -28.28 8.93
N VAL A 108 6.42 -28.29 8.26
CA VAL A 108 6.68 -29.15 7.09
C VAL A 108 7.73 -30.18 7.45
N THR A 109 7.51 -31.44 7.07
CA THR A 109 8.55 -32.48 7.10
C THR A 109 8.85 -33.03 5.71
N SER A 110 10.10 -33.42 5.50
CA SER A 110 10.59 -34.08 4.29
C SER A 110 11.66 -35.11 4.63
N ALA A 111 11.53 -36.33 4.11
CA ALA A 111 12.53 -37.38 4.23
C ALA A 111 13.80 -37.10 3.39
N THR A 112 13.75 -36.14 2.46
CA THR A 112 14.84 -35.75 1.57
C THR A 112 14.88 -34.22 1.41
N PRO A 113 15.18 -33.45 2.47
CA PRO A 113 15.09 -31.99 2.45
C PRO A 113 16.02 -31.36 1.41
N GLY A 114 15.56 -30.29 0.75
CA GLY A 114 16.27 -29.64 -0.34
C GLY A 114 16.11 -28.12 -0.33
N LYS A 115 17.11 -27.42 -0.87
CA LYS A 115 17.13 -25.95 -0.98
C LYS A 115 16.05 -25.36 -1.90
N LYS A 116 15.38 -26.21 -2.67
CA LYS A 116 14.26 -25.85 -3.56
C LYS A 116 12.90 -25.95 -2.88
N HIS A 117 12.83 -26.37 -1.61
CA HIS A 117 11.54 -26.65 -0.98
C HIS A 117 10.96 -25.38 -0.35
N TRP A 118 9.70 -25.12 -0.66
CA TRP A 118 8.94 -23.97 -0.19
C TRP A 118 7.50 -24.37 0.13
N VAL A 119 6.80 -23.52 0.87
CA VAL A 119 5.39 -23.70 1.23
C VAL A 119 4.60 -22.45 0.88
N GLY A 120 3.50 -22.61 0.15
CA GLY A 120 2.58 -21.54 -0.26
C GLY A 120 1.27 -21.63 0.51
N ALA A 121 0.79 -20.49 1.01
CA ALA A 121 -0.56 -20.34 1.55
C ALA A 121 -1.54 -20.07 0.40
N TYR A 122 -2.54 -20.93 0.22
CA TYR A 122 -3.57 -20.81 -0.81
C TYR A 122 -4.90 -20.39 -0.18
N SER A 123 -5.56 -19.40 -0.78
CA SER A 123 -6.90 -18.94 -0.39
C SER A 123 -7.66 -18.53 -1.65
N PRO A 124 -8.70 -19.26 -2.08
CA PRO A 124 -9.38 -20.35 -1.38
C PRO A 124 -8.54 -21.64 -1.22
N PRO A 125 -8.87 -22.51 -0.26
CA PRO A 125 -8.28 -23.83 -0.15
C PRO A 125 -8.70 -24.71 -1.35
N GLY A 126 -7.92 -25.75 -1.64
CA GLY A 126 -8.14 -26.64 -2.78
C GLY A 126 -7.83 -26.03 -4.15
N ALA A 127 -7.38 -24.77 -4.22
CA ALA A 127 -7.03 -24.09 -5.46
C ALA A 127 -5.99 -24.87 -6.30
N VAL A 128 -6.13 -24.81 -7.63
CA VAL A 128 -5.26 -25.53 -8.57
C VAL A 128 -3.93 -24.80 -8.70
N VAL A 129 -2.85 -25.46 -8.28
CA VAL A 129 -1.53 -24.84 -8.08
C VAL A 129 -0.86 -24.31 -9.35
N ASN A 130 -1.26 -24.83 -10.53
CA ASN A 130 -0.78 -24.39 -11.84
C ASN A 130 -1.68 -23.29 -12.47
N GLU A 131 -2.86 -23.00 -11.88
CA GLU A 131 -3.85 -22.03 -12.39
C GLU A 131 -4.02 -20.82 -11.45
N THR A 132 -3.40 -20.85 -10.27
CA THR A 132 -3.58 -19.86 -9.21
C THR A 132 -2.28 -19.74 -8.41
N ALA A 133 -1.81 -18.53 -8.19
CA ALA A 133 -0.69 -18.26 -7.29
C ALA A 133 -1.14 -18.40 -5.82
N PRO A 134 -0.29 -18.92 -4.91
CA PRO A 134 -0.52 -18.78 -3.47
C PRO A 134 -0.54 -17.29 -3.11
N VAL A 135 -1.29 -16.90 -2.08
CA VAL A 135 -1.37 -15.48 -1.69
C VAL A 135 -0.04 -14.95 -1.15
N LYS A 136 0.70 -15.81 -0.43
CA LYS A 136 2.09 -15.64 0.00
C LYS A 136 2.78 -16.98 0.22
N TYR A 137 4.11 -17.00 0.21
CA TYR A 137 4.92 -18.22 0.29
C TYR A 137 6.19 -18.03 1.12
N ALA A 138 6.80 -19.12 1.59
CA ALA A 138 8.03 -19.11 2.36
C ALA A 138 8.98 -20.22 1.90
N ILE A 139 10.28 -19.92 1.79
CA ILE A 139 11.31 -20.93 1.47
C ILE A 139 11.79 -21.59 2.76
N LEU A 140 11.63 -22.90 2.86
CA LEU A 140 11.80 -23.62 4.13
C LEU A 140 13.21 -23.49 4.72
N HIS A 141 14.24 -23.49 3.88
CA HIS A 141 15.64 -23.40 4.31
C HIS A 141 16.19 -21.98 4.50
N ASP A 142 15.48 -20.96 4.01
CA ASP A 142 15.83 -19.55 4.26
C ASP A 142 15.22 -19.09 5.60
N VAL A 143 14.04 -19.62 5.96
CA VAL A 143 13.40 -19.43 7.29
C VAL A 143 14.05 -20.30 8.36
N ASP A 144 14.15 -21.62 8.13
CA ASP A 144 14.75 -22.59 9.06
C ASP A 144 15.96 -23.27 8.42
N ALA A 145 17.14 -22.71 8.65
CA ALA A 145 18.40 -23.27 8.16
C ALA A 145 18.70 -24.70 8.67
N SER A 146 18.03 -25.16 9.74
CA SER A 146 18.17 -26.54 10.23
C SER A 146 17.50 -27.57 9.31
N TYR A 147 16.50 -27.15 8.52
CA TYR A 147 15.70 -28.00 7.62
C TYR A 147 16.53 -28.98 6.78
N LEU A 148 17.66 -28.51 6.26
CA LEU A 148 18.55 -29.30 5.39
C LEU A 148 19.25 -30.46 6.11
N GLY A 149 19.29 -30.46 7.44
CA GLY A 149 19.84 -31.53 8.27
C GLY A 149 18.80 -32.27 9.13
N THR A 150 17.68 -31.62 9.48
CA THR A 150 16.60 -32.19 10.31
C THR A 150 15.50 -32.85 9.49
N GLY A 151 15.30 -32.43 8.23
CA GLY A 151 14.11 -32.75 7.45
C GLY A 151 12.85 -32.00 7.91
N MET A 152 12.93 -31.08 8.88
CA MET A 152 11.78 -30.41 9.48
C MET A 152 11.99 -28.90 9.55
N ALA A 153 10.98 -28.14 9.15
CA ALA A 153 10.92 -26.68 9.26
C ALA A 153 9.59 -26.27 9.91
N THR A 154 9.59 -25.16 10.66
CA THR A 154 8.35 -24.48 11.08
C THR A 154 8.39 -23.04 10.60
N VAL A 155 7.29 -22.60 9.99
CA VAL A 155 7.15 -21.27 9.36
C VAL A 155 5.92 -20.57 9.94
N ARG A 156 6.07 -19.31 10.34
CA ARG A 156 5.00 -18.45 10.84
C ARG A 156 4.23 -17.81 9.67
N PHE A 157 2.91 -17.97 9.65
CA PHE A 157 2.01 -17.30 8.71
C PHE A 157 0.92 -16.55 9.48
N ARG A 158 0.83 -15.23 9.34
CA ARG A 158 -0.31 -14.41 9.77
C ARG A 158 -1.42 -14.51 8.72
N LEU A 159 -2.61 -14.98 9.10
CA LEU A 159 -3.73 -15.19 8.19
C LEU A 159 -4.75 -14.05 8.28
N GLN A 160 -4.83 -13.24 7.22
CA GLN A 160 -5.77 -12.12 7.12
C GLN A 160 -7.18 -12.59 6.74
N CYS A 161 -8.18 -11.78 7.06
CA CYS A 161 -9.55 -11.98 6.58
C CYS A 161 -9.72 -11.53 5.13
N ASN A 162 -9.55 -12.50 4.21
CA ASN A 162 -9.44 -12.32 2.76
C ASN A 162 -10.54 -13.09 1.99
N ARG A 163 -11.77 -13.17 2.53
CA ARG A 163 -13.01 -13.73 1.92
C ARG A 163 -13.10 -15.25 1.81
N HIS A 164 -12.01 -15.97 2.00
CA HIS A 164 -11.98 -17.44 1.95
C HIS A 164 -11.10 -18.02 3.08
N ASP A 165 -11.28 -19.31 3.35
CA ASP A 165 -10.37 -20.10 4.19
C ASP A 165 -8.98 -20.22 3.55
N TYR A 166 -8.05 -20.90 4.23
CA TYR A 166 -6.69 -21.17 3.75
C TYR A 166 -6.37 -22.68 3.72
N ASP A 167 -5.45 -23.10 2.85
CA ASP A 167 -4.61 -24.28 3.08
C ASP A 167 -3.15 -24.03 2.69
N PHE A 168 -2.25 -24.92 3.10
CA PHE A 168 -0.83 -24.81 2.85
C PHE A 168 -0.35 -25.94 1.94
N VAL A 169 0.31 -25.59 0.84
CA VAL A 169 0.85 -26.55 -0.14
C VAL A 169 2.37 -26.49 -0.13
N VAL A 170 3.02 -27.65 -0.02
CA VAL A 170 4.48 -27.79 -0.07
C VAL A 170 4.91 -28.20 -1.47
N PHE A 171 5.97 -27.57 -1.95
CA PHE A 171 6.57 -27.79 -3.26
C PHE A 171 8.00 -28.32 -3.13
N ALA A 172 8.42 -29.15 -4.09
CA ALA A 172 9.75 -29.76 -4.12
C ALA A 172 10.69 -29.16 -5.19
N ASP A 173 10.26 -28.10 -5.87
CA ASP A 173 10.97 -27.46 -6.98
C ASP A 173 11.05 -25.94 -6.85
N ASP A 174 12.03 -25.35 -7.54
CA ASP A 174 12.32 -23.92 -7.52
C ASP A 174 11.45 -23.15 -8.51
N TRP A 175 10.14 -23.42 -8.55
CA TRP A 175 9.19 -22.71 -9.42
C TRP A 175 9.12 -21.22 -9.08
N GLU A 176 8.98 -20.90 -7.79
CA GLU A 176 8.94 -19.56 -7.22
C GLU A 176 10.18 -18.72 -7.57
N ARG A 177 11.34 -19.36 -7.77
CA ARG A 177 12.60 -18.72 -8.23
C ARG A 177 12.74 -18.69 -9.75
N ARG A 178 12.41 -19.77 -10.48
CA ARG A 178 12.44 -19.83 -11.96
C ARG A 178 11.51 -18.81 -12.60
N GLN A 179 10.41 -18.49 -11.92
CA GLN A 179 9.46 -17.45 -12.28
C GLN A 179 9.99 -16.01 -12.17
N TYR A 180 11.25 -15.77 -11.77
CA TYR A 180 11.86 -14.44 -11.65
C TYR A 180 13.15 -14.36 -12.46
N ASP A 181 13.25 -13.41 -13.38
CA ASP A 181 14.48 -13.13 -14.13
C ASP A 181 15.35 -12.12 -13.35
N PRO A 182 16.55 -12.49 -12.88
CA PRO A 182 17.41 -11.61 -12.09
C PRO A 182 18.17 -10.56 -12.91
N ALA A 183 18.12 -10.61 -14.24
CA ALA A 183 18.67 -9.57 -15.11
C ALA A 183 17.62 -8.50 -15.43
N THR A 184 16.35 -8.87 -15.61
CA THR A 184 15.25 -7.92 -15.87
C THR A 184 14.39 -7.59 -14.65
N HIS A 185 14.62 -8.21 -13.48
CA HIS A 185 13.85 -8.05 -12.24
C HIS A 185 12.33 -8.32 -12.37
N THR A 186 11.88 -8.75 -13.55
CA THR A 186 10.49 -9.09 -13.85
C THR A 186 10.21 -10.55 -13.53
N ARG A 187 8.96 -10.84 -13.17
CA ARG A 187 8.47 -12.22 -13.18
C ARG A 187 7.93 -12.55 -14.57
N VAL A 188 8.29 -13.72 -15.09
CA VAL A 188 7.90 -14.19 -16.43
C VAL A 188 7.51 -15.66 -16.33
N ASP A 189 6.28 -15.98 -16.78
CA ASP A 189 5.70 -17.32 -16.67
C ASP A 189 6.29 -18.30 -17.70
N THR A 190 7.55 -18.66 -17.45
CA THR A 190 8.41 -19.49 -18.30
C THR A 190 8.33 -20.98 -17.96
N THR A 191 7.71 -21.37 -16.85
CA THR A 191 7.63 -22.77 -16.41
C THR A 191 6.25 -23.13 -15.86
N HIS A 192 5.57 -24.06 -16.54
CA HIS A 192 4.13 -24.30 -16.37
C HIS A 192 3.75 -25.34 -15.30
N GLU A 193 4.73 -25.92 -14.61
CA GLU A 193 4.50 -26.93 -13.57
C GLU A 193 5.30 -26.59 -12.31
N ALA A 194 4.59 -26.48 -11.19
CA ALA A 194 5.13 -26.44 -9.84
C ALA A 194 4.88 -27.80 -9.16
N VAL A 195 5.92 -28.43 -8.62
CA VAL A 195 5.85 -29.81 -8.11
C VAL A 195 5.32 -29.82 -6.67
N ALA A 196 4.00 -29.68 -6.55
CA ALA A 196 3.27 -29.83 -5.28
C ALA A 196 3.34 -31.29 -4.79
N VAL A 197 3.83 -31.49 -3.55
CA VAL A 197 4.08 -32.81 -2.95
C VAL A 197 3.20 -33.12 -1.74
N ALA A 198 2.71 -32.11 -1.03
CA ALA A 198 1.79 -32.26 0.11
C ALA A 198 0.88 -31.03 0.26
N ARG A 199 -0.31 -31.22 0.84
CA ARG A 199 -1.29 -30.16 1.16
C ARG A 199 -1.86 -30.39 2.56
N SER A 200 -2.05 -29.32 3.33
CA SER A 200 -2.54 -29.40 4.71
C SER A 200 -4.07 -29.60 4.78
N PRO A 201 -4.62 -29.95 5.96
CA PRO A 201 -6.01 -29.65 6.27
C PRO A 201 -6.31 -28.16 6.12
N THR A 202 -7.57 -27.80 5.85
CA THR A 202 -8.03 -26.40 5.72
C THR A 202 -7.93 -25.65 7.05
N ALA A 203 -7.21 -24.53 7.04
CA ALA A 203 -7.25 -23.50 8.07
C ALA A 203 -8.51 -22.65 7.86
N ARG A 204 -9.54 -22.93 8.66
CA ARG A 204 -10.82 -22.23 8.62
C ARG A 204 -10.72 -20.88 9.29
N MET A 205 -11.25 -19.82 8.68
CA MET A 205 -11.33 -18.49 9.29
C MET A 205 -12.72 -18.29 9.94
N ARG A 206 -12.83 -17.39 10.93
CA ARG A 206 -14.11 -16.97 11.50
C ARG A 206 -14.97 -16.35 10.40
N LYS A 207 -16.06 -17.02 10.05
CA LYS A 207 -16.89 -16.70 8.90
C LYS A 207 -17.41 -15.25 8.92
N GLU A 208 -17.87 -14.79 10.08
CA GLU A 208 -18.49 -13.47 10.27
C GLU A 208 -17.50 -12.33 9.95
N ALA A 209 -16.23 -12.50 10.31
CA ALA A 209 -15.19 -11.50 10.12
C ALA A 209 -14.43 -11.67 8.79
N ASN A 210 -14.41 -12.89 8.22
CA ASN A 210 -13.78 -13.18 6.92
C ASN A 210 -14.65 -12.78 5.72
N GLU A 211 -15.98 -12.91 5.85
CA GLU A 211 -16.94 -12.46 4.84
C GLU A 211 -17.40 -11.00 5.02
N GLY A 212 -17.32 -10.51 6.26
CA GLY A 212 -17.81 -9.19 6.68
C GLY A 212 -16.98 -7.99 6.18
N PRO A 213 -17.36 -6.77 6.60
CA PRO A 213 -16.66 -5.56 6.21
C PRO A 213 -15.23 -5.51 6.80
N ARG A 214 -14.22 -5.33 5.94
CA ARG A 214 -12.80 -5.25 6.32
C ARG A 214 -12.06 -4.15 5.54
N LYS A 215 -10.94 -3.69 6.10
CA LYS A 215 -9.95 -2.79 5.48
C LYS A 215 -10.52 -1.46 4.95
N PRO A 216 -11.16 -0.63 5.80
CA PRO A 216 -11.56 0.71 5.43
C PRO A 216 -10.36 1.60 5.10
N ARG A 217 -10.50 2.39 4.03
CA ARG A 217 -9.72 3.60 3.76
C ARG A 217 -10.68 4.75 3.56
N VAL A 218 -10.37 5.91 4.14
CA VAL A 218 -11.16 7.14 3.95
C VAL A 218 -10.51 7.98 2.87
N SER A 219 -11.27 8.42 1.89
CA SER A 219 -10.82 9.32 0.81
C SER A 219 -11.70 10.58 0.73
N LEU A 220 -11.30 11.52 -0.12
CA LEU A 220 -12.13 12.65 -0.51
C LEU A 220 -12.87 12.31 -1.80
N VAL A 221 -14.15 12.69 -1.90
CA VAL A 221 -14.95 12.58 -3.13
C VAL A 221 -14.85 13.85 -3.97
N ASP A 222 -14.65 15.00 -3.34
CA ASP A 222 -14.39 16.27 -4.00
C ASP A 222 -13.30 17.07 -3.25
N GLY A 223 -12.71 18.03 -3.95
CA GLY A 223 -11.69 18.95 -3.41
C GLY A 223 -12.24 20.28 -2.92
N GLY A 224 -13.54 20.41 -2.67
CA GLY A 224 -14.27 21.67 -2.48
C GLY A 224 -13.84 22.52 -1.28
N GLU A 225 -14.05 23.84 -1.38
CA GLU A 225 -13.61 24.79 -0.33
C GLU A 225 -14.46 24.75 0.96
N SER A 226 -15.78 24.52 0.86
CA SER A 226 -16.75 24.83 1.93
C SER A 226 -17.31 23.61 2.66
N GLU A 227 -18.09 22.75 1.99
CA GLU A 227 -18.53 21.47 2.54
C GLU A 227 -17.51 20.39 2.14
N LEU A 228 -17.31 19.38 2.99
CA LEU A 228 -16.46 18.24 2.65
C LEU A 228 -17.31 17.00 2.38
N THR A 229 -17.12 16.41 1.21
CA THR A 229 -17.61 15.07 0.93
C THR A 229 -16.48 14.07 1.19
N LEU A 230 -16.53 13.40 2.35
CA LEU A 230 -15.69 12.24 2.63
C LEU A 230 -16.33 10.99 2.02
N ALA A 231 -15.52 9.96 1.72
CA ALA A 231 -16.04 8.62 1.52
C ALA A 231 -15.22 7.58 2.26
N VAL A 232 -15.91 6.56 2.79
CA VAL A 232 -15.27 5.36 3.33
C VAL A 232 -15.37 4.26 2.28
N THR A 233 -14.24 3.71 1.87
CA THR A 233 -14.16 2.59 0.93
C THR A 233 -13.61 1.35 1.64
N TRP A 234 -14.32 0.23 1.56
CA TRP A 234 -13.93 -1.03 2.21
C TRP A 234 -14.24 -2.25 1.33
N SER A 235 -13.81 -3.43 1.76
CA SER A 235 -14.02 -4.68 1.02
C SER A 235 -14.76 -5.72 1.85
N SER A 236 -15.54 -6.61 1.22
CA SER A 236 -16.19 -7.77 1.84
C SER A 236 -16.46 -8.89 0.83
N SER A 237 -17.14 -9.97 1.22
CA SER A 237 -17.76 -10.94 0.29
C SER A 237 -19.30 -10.92 0.30
N ARG A 238 -19.91 -9.88 0.88
CA ARG A 238 -21.36 -9.74 1.12
C ARG A 238 -21.93 -8.62 0.26
N GLY A 239 -23.03 -8.87 -0.44
CA GLY A 239 -23.57 -7.95 -1.45
C GLY A 239 -24.67 -7.05 -0.92
N ASP A 240 -25.48 -6.54 -1.84
CA ASP A 240 -26.62 -5.68 -1.54
C ASP A 240 -27.69 -6.42 -0.71
N ASP A 241 -27.69 -7.76 -0.73
CA ASP A 241 -28.45 -8.64 0.15
C ASP A 241 -28.11 -8.47 1.63
N ALA A 242 -26.86 -8.09 1.94
CA ALA A 242 -26.42 -7.70 3.26
C ALA A 242 -26.58 -6.19 3.54
N SER A 243 -27.00 -5.38 2.55
CA SER A 243 -27.23 -3.94 2.70
C SER A 243 -26.07 -3.18 3.39
N PRO A 244 -24.84 -3.23 2.84
CA PRO A 244 -23.64 -2.64 3.42
C PRO A 244 -23.78 -1.13 3.62
N ALA A 245 -23.41 -0.65 4.82
CA ALA A 245 -23.55 0.76 5.19
C ALA A 245 -22.46 1.22 6.17
N VAL A 246 -22.30 2.53 6.29
CA VAL A 246 -21.51 3.18 7.35
C VAL A 246 -22.47 3.85 8.32
N ARG A 247 -22.30 3.56 9.62
CA ARG A 247 -22.90 4.36 10.69
C ARG A 247 -21.84 5.34 11.19
N TRP A 248 -22.21 6.62 11.33
CA TRP A 248 -21.24 7.68 11.63
C TRP A 248 -21.83 8.82 12.46
N TRP A 249 -20.97 9.58 13.11
CA TRP A 249 -21.33 10.68 14.01
C TRP A 249 -20.19 11.70 14.15
N ARG A 250 -20.51 12.87 14.72
CA ARG A 250 -19.54 13.92 15.04
C ARG A 250 -18.87 13.67 16.39
N GLU A 251 -17.59 13.97 16.51
CA GLU A 251 -16.83 13.87 17.77
C GLU A 251 -16.03 15.14 18.10
N ASP A 252 -15.82 15.37 19.40
CA ASP A 252 -14.82 16.33 19.87
C ASP A 252 -13.39 15.75 19.86
N ALA A 253 -12.38 16.58 20.18
CA ALA A 253 -10.99 16.14 20.21
C ALA A 253 -10.72 14.96 21.17
N SER A 254 -11.53 14.79 22.23
CA SER A 254 -11.39 13.69 23.20
C SER A 254 -12.08 12.38 22.79
N GLY A 255 -12.76 12.34 21.64
CA GLY A 255 -13.50 11.16 21.16
C GLY A 255 -14.89 11.03 21.78
N VAL A 256 -15.44 12.10 22.34
CA VAL A 256 -16.83 12.12 22.82
C VAL A 256 -17.74 12.48 21.65
N ARG A 257 -18.77 11.66 21.40
CA ARG A 257 -19.79 11.94 20.40
C ARG A 257 -20.57 13.21 20.75
N THR A 258 -20.53 14.19 19.86
CA THR A 258 -21.20 15.50 20.00
C THR A 258 -22.48 15.64 19.17
N GLY A 259 -22.64 14.82 18.13
CA GLY A 259 -23.80 14.84 17.23
C GLY A 259 -24.66 13.58 17.29
N ASP A 260 -25.78 13.62 16.57
CA ASP A 260 -26.61 12.45 16.28
C ASP A 260 -25.87 11.46 15.37
N VAL A 261 -26.42 10.24 15.32
CA VAL A 261 -25.90 9.13 14.50
C VAL A 261 -26.62 9.10 13.16
N SER A 262 -25.84 9.23 12.08
CA SER A 262 -26.29 9.03 10.70
C SER A 262 -25.95 7.63 10.21
N VAL A 263 -26.69 7.15 9.20
CA VAL A 263 -26.41 5.90 8.48
C VAL A 263 -26.42 6.21 6.99
N THR A 264 -25.34 5.85 6.31
CA THR A 264 -25.13 6.01 4.86
C THR A 264 -24.97 4.63 4.24
N ASN A 265 -25.90 4.22 3.37
CA ASN A 265 -25.74 2.99 2.58
C ASN A 265 -24.61 3.17 1.55
N ALA A 266 -23.84 2.11 1.31
CA ALA A 266 -22.81 2.11 0.29
C ALA A 266 -23.39 1.89 -1.12
N THR A 267 -22.65 2.33 -2.13
CA THR A 267 -22.68 1.70 -3.45
C THR A 267 -21.72 0.51 -3.46
N THR A 268 -22.14 -0.61 -4.05
CA THR A 268 -21.31 -1.82 -4.20
C THR A 268 -20.78 -1.92 -5.64
N SER A 269 -19.49 -2.24 -5.80
CA SER A 269 -18.87 -2.52 -7.10
C SER A 269 -17.91 -3.70 -7.05
N ARG A 270 -17.53 -4.22 -8.22
CA ARG A 270 -16.56 -5.31 -8.42
C ARG A 270 -15.98 -5.21 -9.83
N PHE A 271 -14.70 -5.55 -9.98
CA PHE A 271 -14.09 -5.86 -11.26
C PHE A 271 -13.93 -7.39 -11.40
N VAL A 272 -13.87 -7.87 -12.64
CA VAL A 272 -13.67 -9.29 -12.98
C VAL A 272 -12.41 -9.51 -13.80
N ARG A 273 -12.09 -10.78 -14.11
CA ARG A 273 -10.91 -11.18 -14.88
C ARG A 273 -10.88 -10.53 -16.27
N GLU A 274 -12.06 -10.34 -16.86
CA GLU A 274 -12.29 -9.83 -18.20
C GLU A 274 -12.19 -8.30 -18.32
N ASP A 275 -12.09 -7.58 -17.20
CA ASP A 275 -11.88 -6.13 -17.18
C ASP A 275 -10.37 -5.79 -17.24
N MET A 276 -9.50 -6.73 -16.84
CA MET A 276 -8.03 -6.64 -16.88
C MET A 276 -7.48 -6.80 -18.31
N CYS A 277 -6.29 -6.23 -18.58
CA CYS A 277 -5.70 -6.22 -19.93
C CYS A 277 -4.87 -7.47 -20.28
N GLY A 278 -4.31 -8.20 -19.30
CA GLY A 278 -3.50 -9.38 -19.62
C GLY A 278 -2.86 -10.10 -18.43
N ALA A 279 -1.94 -11.01 -18.72
CA ALA A 279 -1.28 -11.84 -17.71
C ALA A 279 -0.15 -11.07 -16.97
N PRO A 280 0.11 -11.39 -15.68
CA PRO A 280 -0.57 -12.39 -14.85
C PRO A 280 -1.98 -12.03 -14.34
N ALA A 281 -2.43 -10.77 -14.44
CA ALA A 281 -3.73 -10.33 -13.91
C ALA A 281 -4.96 -11.09 -14.47
N THR A 282 -4.91 -11.54 -15.72
CA THR A 282 -5.95 -12.37 -16.36
C THR A 282 -5.74 -13.88 -16.20
N SER A 283 -4.63 -14.34 -15.61
CA SER A 283 -4.24 -15.76 -15.54
C SER A 283 -4.02 -16.25 -14.11
N SER A 284 -2.78 -16.61 -13.75
CA SER A 284 -2.39 -17.22 -12.47
C SER A 284 -2.37 -16.22 -11.31
N GLY A 285 -2.23 -14.93 -11.58
CA GLY A 285 -2.30 -13.86 -10.57
C GLY A 285 -3.73 -13.43 -10.22
N TYR A 286 -4.74 -13.82 -11.01
CA TYR A 286 -6.13 -13.47 -10.74
C TYR A 286 -6.63 -14.07 -9.42
N ARG A 287 -7.16 -13.21 -8.55
CA ARG A 287 -7.84 -13.58 -7.31
C ARG A 287 -9.00 -12.63 -7.10
N ASP A 288 -10.21 -13.16 -6.98
CA ASP A 288 -11.41 -12.34 -6.86
C ASP A 288 -11.31 -11.35 -5.70
N ALA A 289 -11.33 -10.06 -6.01
CA ALA A 289 -11.24 -8.97 -5.04
C ALA A 289 -12.47 -8.90 -4.11
N GLY A 290 -13.53 -9.67 -4.43
CA GLY A 290 -14.79 -9.64 -3.72
C GLY A 290 -15.61 -8.42 -4.12
N LEU A 291 -16.28 -7.84 -3.13
CA LEU A 291 -17.14 -6.68 -3.31
C LEU A 291 -16.50 -5.48 -2.62
N VAL A 292 -16.42 -4.37 -3.36
CA VAL A 292 -15.87 -3.09 -2.89
C VAL A 292 -17.02 -2.14 -2.66
N HIS A 293 -17.14 -1.65 -1.43
CA HIS A 293 -18.23 -0.79 -0.99
C HIS A 293 -17.71 0.61 -0.78
N HIS A 294 -18.46 1.60 -1.25
CA HIS A 294 -18.10 3.02 -1.17
C HIS A 294 -19.30 3.81 -0.61
N ALA A 295 -19.16 4.38 0.58
CA ALA A 295 -20.21 5.15 1.24
C ALA A 295 -19.82 6.63 1.37
N VAL A 296 -20.67 7.50 0.83
CA VAL A 296 -20.41 8.95 0.70
C VAL A 296 -21.00 9.71 1.89
N LEU A 297 -20.15 10.33 2.69
CA LEU A 297 -20.51 11.09 3.88
C LEU A 297 -20.66 12.58 3.51
N THR A 298 -21.88 13.10 3.59
CA THR A 298 -22.24 14.48 3.18
C THR A 298 -22.64 15.35 4.37
N GLY A 299 -22.61 16.67 4.19
CA GLY A 299 -23.02 17.63 5.22
C GLY A 299 -22.04 17.69 6.40
N ILE A 300 -20.74 17.55 6.13
CA ILE A 300 -19.64 17.78 7.09
C ILE A 300 -19.19 19.24 6.94
N ASP A 301 -19.37 20.05 7.99
CA ASP A 301 -18.98 21.46 8.01
C ASP A 301 -17.51 21.54 8.45
N ARG A 302 -16.62 21.73 7.48
CA ARG A 302 -15.17 21.86 7.69
C ARG A 302 -14.82 22.96 8.70
N SER A 303 -15.66 23.98 8.87
CA SER A 303 -15.38 25.09 9.78
C SER A 303 -15.55 24.70 11.26
N THR A 304 -16.48 23.79 11.58
CA THR A 304 -16.76 23.35 12.96
C THR A 304 -16.42 21.88 13.25
N ASP A 305 -16.70 20.97 12.33
CA ASP A 305 -16.40 19.54 12.45
C ASP A 305 -14.88 19.31 12.39
N ARG A 306 -14.36 18.47 13.29
CA ARG A 306 -12.93 18.13 13.38
C ARG A 306 -12.66 16.64 13.28
N PHE A 307 -13.60 15.83 13.75
CA PHE A 307 -13.50 14.37 13.73
C PHE A 307 -14.87 13.77 13.45
N ILE A 308 -14.89 12.75 12.59
CA ILE A 308 -16.05 11.89 12.35
C ILE A 308 -15.73 10.51 12.91
N GLY A 309 -16.48 10.07 13.91
CA GLY A 309 -16.46 8.69 14.38
C GLY A 309 -17.35 7.83 13.48
N TYR A 310 -16.92 6.62 13.16
CA TYR A 310 -17.67 5.71 12.28
C TYR A 310 -17.42 4.23 12.57
N GLU A 311 -18.36 3.41 12.08
CA GLU A 311 -18.31 1.95 12.05
C GLU A 311 -18.96 1.44 10.76
N LEU A 312 -18.34 0.44 10.13
CA LEU A 312 -18.87 -0.32 9.00
C LEU A 312 -19.88 -1.34 9.52
N ILE A 313 -21.06 -1.44 8.91
CA ILE A 313 -22.12 -2.36 9.30
C ILE A 313 -22.75 -3.08 8.10
N ASP A 314 -23.24 -4.30 8.32
CA ASP A 314 -24.14 -5.00 7.40
C ASP A 314 -25.31 -5.68 8.13
N ALA A 315 -26.38 -5.98 7.40
CA ALA A 315 -27.61 -6.61 7.92
C ALA A 315 -27.46 -8.10 8.26
N LEU A 316 -26.33 -8.72 7.91
CA LEU A 316 -25.92 -10.08 8.29
C LEU A 316 -24.99 -10.07 9.53
N GLY A 317 -24.96 -8.96 10.28
CA GLY A 317 -24.23 -8.82 11.53
C GLY A 317 -22.75 -8.49 11.38
N GLY A 318 -22.28 -8.14 10.18
CA GLY A 318 -20.93 -7.61 9.99
C GLY A 318 -20.75 -6.27 10.68
N PHE A 319 -19.60 -6.10 11.35
CA PHE A 319 -19.28 -4.93 12.15
C PHE A 319 -17.76 -4.69 12.16
N TYR A 320 -17.28 -3.50 11.76
CA TYR A 320 -15.83 -3.21 11.77
C TYR A 320 -15.50 -1.71 11.89
N PRO A 321 -14.43 -1.34 12.62
CA PRO A 321 -13.66 -2.19 13.54
C PRO A 321 -14.41 -2.39 14.87
N PRO A 322 -14.08 -3.42 15.67
CA PRO A 322 -14.80 -3.74 16.91
C PRO A 322 -14.88 -2.64 17.97
N THR A 323 -14.06 -1.59 17.87
CA THR A 323 -14.02 -0.43 18.77
C THR A 323 -14.70 0.83 18.20
N GLY A 324 -15.15 0.79 16.95
CA GLY A 324 -15.31 1.99 16.12
C GLY A 324 -13.95 2.61 15.75
N GLU A 325 -13.96 3.54 14.80
CA GLU A 325 -12.79 4.31 14.36
C GLU A 325 -13.15 5.79 14.19
N ARG A 326 -12.16 6.68 14.15
CA ARG A 326 -12.35 8.11 13.92
C ARG A 326 -11.45 8.65 12.83
N VAL A 327 -11.99 9.48 11.92
CA VAL A 327 -11.24 10.16 10.87
C VAL A 327 -11.13 11.66 11.12
N SER A 328 -9.96 12.23 10.84
CA SER A 328 -9.72 13.68 10.82
C SER A 328 -10.53 14.38 9.71
N VAL A 329 -11.07 15.56 10.01
CA VAL A 329 -11.69 16.45 9.00
C VAL A 329 -10.70 17.56 8.66
N PRO A 330 -10.12 17.60 7.44
CA PRO A 330 -9.25 18.69 7.02
C PRO A 330 -10.02 20.03 7.01
N PRO A 331 -9.48 21.10 7.63
CA PRO A 331 -10.14 22.40 7.70
C PRO A 331 -10.33 23.02 6.30
N PRO A 332 -11.20 24.05 6.14
CA PRO A 332 -11.48 24.67 4.85
C PRO A 332 -10.33 25.55 4.38
N ALA A 333 -10.43 26.01 3.13
CA ALA A 333 -9.50 26.96 2.54
C ALA A 333 -9.37 28.22 3.41
N GLY A 334 -8.15 28.70 3.67
CA GLY A 334 -7.90 29.92 4.45
C GLY A 334 -8.21 29.83 5.94
N ALA A 335 -8.49 28.64 6.48
CA ALA A 335 -8.73 28.46 7.91
C ALA A 335 -7.54 28.94 8.77
N ALA A 336 -7.84 29.67 9.85
CA ALA A 336 -6.83 30.08 10.81
C ALA A 336 -6.18 28.85 11.48
N PRO A 337 -4.85 28.84 11.72
CA PRO A 337 -4.18 27.72 12.37
C PRO A 337 -4.77 27.41 13.76
N VAL A 338 -5.05 26.14 14.02
CA VAL A 338 -5.68 25.71 15.28
C VAL A 338 -4.62 25.68 16.39
N ALA A 339 -4.83 26.48 17.43
CA ALA A 339 -4.03 26.41 18.65
C ALA A 339 -4.34 25.10 19.41
N SER A 340 -3.28 24.43 19.87
CA SER A 340 -3.38 23.26 20.74
C SER A 340 -3.89 23.65 22.13
N ARG A 341 -4.19 22.65 22.97
CA ARG A 341 -4.56 22.85 24.38
C ARG A 341 -3.54 23.66 25.19
N ASP A 342 -2.28 23.62 24.79
CA ASP A 342 -1.15 24.25 25.48
C ASP A 342 -0.73 25.59 24.84
N GLY A 343 -1.45 26.04 23.80
CA GLY A 343 -1.21 27.30 23.10
C GLY A 343 -0.20 27.24 21.95
N GLU A 344 0.42 26.09 21.70
CA GLU A 344 1.23 25.87 20.49
C GLU A 344 0.33 25.72 19.26
N VAL A 345 0.63 26.45 18.19
CA VAL A 345 -0.08 26.27 16.91
C VAL A 345 0.36 24.95 16.26
N LYS A 346 -0.56 23.99 16.12
CA LYS A 346 -0.26 22.78 15.34
C LYS A 346 -0.24 23.17 13.86
N PRO A 347 0.84 22.88 13.10
CA PRO A 347 0.78 22.97 11.64
C PRO A 347 -0.20 21.92 11.10
N PHE A 348 -0.80 22.20 9.94
CA PHE A 348 -1.51 21.17 9.17
C PHE A 348 -0.48 20.35 8.37
N THR A 349 -0.49 19.04 8.52
CA THR A 349 0.58 18.15 8.03
C THR A 349 0.03 17.11 7.05
N VAL A 350 0.64 17.01 5.88
CA VAL A 350 0.35 15.96 4.88
C VAL A 350 1.56 15.05 4.75
N ALA A 351 1.37 13.74 4.88
CA ALA A 351 2.39 12.76 4.51
C ALA A 351 2.46 12.63 2.98
N MET A 352 3.64 12.84 2.41
CA MET A 352 3.89 12.85 0.96
C MET A 352 4.93 11.77 0.61
N PHE A 353 4.53 10.73 -0.11
CA PHE A 353 5.39 9.61 -0.49
C PHE A 353 4.91 8.90 -1.77
N ALA A 354 5.72 8.00 -2.31
CA ALA A 354 5.42 7.10 -3.43
C ALA A 354 6.14 5.77 -3.20
N ASP A 355 5.98 4.80 -4.10
CA ASP A 355 6.82 3.59 -4.18
C ASP A 355 6.78 2.74 -2.89
N MET A 356 5.71 2.86 -2.10
CA MET A 356 5.66 2.26 -0.77
C MET A 356 5.56 0.74 -0.86
N GLY A 357 4.78 0.22 -1.80
CA GLY A 357 4.44 -1.19 -1.86
C GLY A 357 3.87 -1.70 -0.53
N ARG A 358 4.32 -2.89 -0.14
CA ARG A 358 3.94 -3.57 1.11
C ARG A 358 5.03 -4.53 1.59
N GLY A 359 4.91 -4.95 2.84
CA GLY A 359 5.72 -5.99 3.45
C GLY A 359 4.96 -6.76 4.53
N THR A 360 5.38 -7.99 4.81
CA THR A 360 4.86 -8.81 5.92
C THR A 360 5.60 -8.56 7.24
N ASP A 361 5.06 -9.12 8.33
CA ASP A 361 5.72 -9.25 9.65
C ASP A 361 5.71 -10.69 10.19
N ASP A 362 5.60 -11.65 9.28
CA ASP A 362 5.71 -13.09 9.51
C ASP A 362 6.90 -13.68 8.72
N ASP A 363 6.97 -15.01 8.58
CA ASP A 363 8.10 -15.68 7.91
C ASP A 363 7.87 -15.88 6.39
N ALA A 364 6.80 -15.30 5.83
CA ALA A 364 6.36 -15.49 4.44
C ALA A 364 6.39 -14.17 3.65
N VAL A 365 6.46 -14.28 2.32
CA VAL A 365 6.51 -13.15 1.38
C VAL A 365 5.49 -13.25 0.25
N THR A 366 5.06 -12.10 -0.22
CA THR A 366 4.10 -11.86 -1.30
C THR A 366 4.81 -11.60 -2.65
N TRP A 367 4.05 -11.51 -3.74
CA TRP A 367 4.57 -11.39 -5.11
C TRP A 367 5.14 -10.00 -5.43
N HIS A 368 6.46 -9.86 -5.61
CA HIS A 368 7.19 -8.57 -5.78
C HIS A 368 7.31 -7.73 -4.49
N GLU A 369 7.63 -8.36 -3.36
CA GLU A 369 7.58 -7.67 -2.06
C GLU A 369 8.80 -6.77 -1.77
N TYR A 370 8.51 -5.57 -1.25
CA TYR A 370 9.51 -4.61 -0.75
C TYR A 370 9.95 -4.96 0.69
N GLY A 371 9.03 -5.49 1.49
CA GLY A 371 9.31 -6.09 2.79
C GLY A 371 9.43 -5.03 3.89
N SER A 372 10.44 -5.20 4.76
CA SER A 372 10.58 -4.35 5.95
C SER A 372 10.61 -2.82 5.71
N PRO A 373 11.09 -2.24 4.59
CA PRO A 373 10.96 -0.79 4.34
C PRO A 373 9.50 -0.35 4.25
N ALA A 374 8.68 -1.05 3.45
CA ALA A 374 7.26 -0.77 3.25
C ALA A 374 6.46 -0.88 4.56
N PHE A 375 6.68 -1.98 5.29
CA PHE A 375 6.06 -2.21 6.59
C PHE A 375 6.47 -1.14 7.61
N ASN A 376 7.74 -0.72 7.62
CA ASN A 376 8.20 0.37 8.48
C ASN A 376 7.57 1.71 8.12
N THR A 377 7.46 2.06 6.84
CA THR A 377 6.75 3.28 6.38
C THR A 377 5.31 3.28 6.87
N SER A 378 4.55 2.20 6.61
CA SER A 378 3.17 2.09 7.10
C SER A 378 3.08 2.15 8.63
N ARG A 379 4.02 1.53 9.35
CA ARG A 379 4.10 1.56 10.81
C ARG A 379 4.39 2.97 11.36
N PHE A 380 5.21 3.78 10.70
CA PHE A 380 5.42 5.17 11.11
C PHE A 380 4.17 6.02 10.84
N LEU A 381 3.55 5.90 9.66
CA LEU A 381 2.26 6.54 9.36
C LEU A 381 1.16 6.16 10.38
N SER A 382 1.16 4.91 10.85
CA SER A 382 0.25 4.41 11.90
C SER A 382 0.47 5.12 13.24
N LEU A 383 1.73 5.33 13.63
CA LEU A 383 2.08 6.04 14.87
C LEU A 383 1.73 7.53 14.77
N ASP A 384 2.01 8.16 13.62
CA ASP A 384 1.73 9.57 13.39
C ASP A 384 0.22 9.86 13.28
N ALA A 385 -0.55 9.01 12.61
CA ALA A 385 -2.02 9.11 12.57
C ALA A 385 -2.64 8.92 13.97
N ALA A 386 -2.15 7.94 14.75
CA ALA A 386 -2.61 7.71 16.11
C ALA A 386 -2.21 8.84 17.10
N ALA A 387 -1.09 9.52 16.85
CA ALA A 387 -0.68 10.72 17.59
C ALA A 387 -1.40 12.00 17.12
N GLY A 388 -2.08 11.97 15.96
CA GLY A 388 -2.64 13.14 15.32
C GLY A 388 -1.59 14.16 14.85
N SER A 389 -0.37 13.71 14.52
CA SER A 389 0.70 14.58 13.98
C SER A 389 0.52 14.85 12.48
N ILE A 390 0.03 13.85 11.73
CA ILE A 390 -0.42 13.95 10.34
C ILE A 390 -1.94 14.11 10.27
N ASP A 391 -2.42 14.86 9.27
CA ASP A 391 -3.84 15.17 9.07
C ASP A 391 -4.42 14.55 7.78
N ALA A 392 -3.56 14.23 6.80
CA ALA A 392 -3.86 13.53 5.55
C ALA A 392 -2.60 12.82 5.00
N ALA A 393 -2.77 11.90 4.05
CA ALA A 393 -1.67 11.21 3.36
C ALA A 393 -1.91 11.12 1.85
N PHE A 394 -0.83 11.24 1.07
CA PHE A 394 -0.84 11.10 -0.39
C PHE A 394 0.29 10.18 -0.85
N LEU A 395 -0.11 9.10 -1.52
CA LEU A 395 0.75 8.13 -2.19
C LEU A 395 0.71 8.39 -3.71
N PHE A 396 1.73 9.06 -4.25
CA PHE A 396 1.79 9.44 -5.68
C PHE A 396 2.42 8.35 -6.55
N GLY A 397 1.68 7.26 -6.71
CA GLY A 397 1.99 6.13 -7.59
C GLY A 397 2.88 5.06 -6.99
N ASP A 398 2.92 3.93 -7.70
CA ASP A 398 3.53 2.67 -7.30
C ASP A 398 3.07 2.25 -5.90
N VAL A 399 1.77 1.94 -5.87
CA VAL A 399 0.95 1.82 -4.68
C VAL A 399 1.28 0.53 -3.93
N SER A 400 1.05 -0.61 -4.57
CA SER A 400 1.12 -1.92 -3.91
C SER A 400 2.19 -2.86 -4.50
N TYR A 401 2.63 -2.60 -5.74
CA TYR A 401 3.35 -3.55 -6.59
C TYR A 401 2.66 -4.93 -6.65
N ALA A 402 1.34 -4.95 -6.82
CA ALA A 402 0.59 -6.17 -7.07
C ALA A 402 0.97 -6.82 -8.41
N VAL A 403 1.15 -6.01 -9.46
CA VAL A 403 1.69 -6.46 -10.77
C VAL A 403 0.93 -7.68 -11.29
N GLY A 404 -0.40 -7.66 -11.18
CA GLY A 404 -1.32 -8.71 -11.60
C GLY A 404 -1.53 -9.85 -10.60
N TYR A 405 -0.79 -9.91 -9.49
CA TYR A 405 -1.04 -10.85 -8.39
C TYR A 405 -2.02 -10.24 -7.39
N GLN A 406 -3.32 -10.40 -7.66
CA GLN A 406 -4.38 -9.62 -7.00
C GLN A 406 -4.54 -9.87 -5.49
N SER A 407 -3.93 -10.93 -4.93
CA SER A 407 -3.82 -11.10 -3.47
C SER A 407 -2.96 -10.03 -2.80
N VAL A 408 -2.00 -9.43 -3.51
CA VAL A 408 -1.13 -8.39 -2.98
C VAL A 408 -1.91 -7.13 -2.58
N TRP A 409 -3.01 -6.83 -3.29
CA TRP A 409 -3.92 -5.75 -2.89
C TRP A 409 -4.59 -6.04 -1.54
N ASP A 410 -4.92 -7.28 -1.23
CA ASP A 410 -5.45 -7.66 0.09
C ASP A 410 -4.41 -7.41 1.19
N ASP A 411 -3.16 -7.88 1.02
CA ASP A 411 -2.07 -7.68 1.99
C ASP A 411 -1.73 -6.19 2.17
N PHE A 412 -1.68 -5.43 1.07
CA PHE A 412 -1.47 -3.98 1.09
C PHE A 412 -2.55 -3.26 1.91
N PHE A 413 -3.83 -3.56 1.69
CA PHE A 413 -4.91 -2.88 2.40
C PHE A 413 -4.95 -3.20 3.89
N GLU A 414 -4.59 -4.41 4.32
CA GLU A 414 -4.45 -4.71 5.74
C GLU A 414 -3.27 -3.93 6.35
N MET A 415 -2.12 -3.89 5.66
CA MET A 415 -0.93 -3.16 6.09
C MET A 415 -1.20 -1.65 6.30
N ILE A 416 -2.04 -1.01 5.50
CA ILE A 416 -2.32 0.44 5.58
C ILE A 416 -3.53 0.82 6.43
N THR A 417 -4.44 -0.11 6.72
CA THR A 417 -5.69 0.16 7.47
C THR A 417 -5.46 0.93 8.79
N PRO A 418 -4.42 0.66 9.60
CA PRO A 418 -4.19 1.37 10.86
C PRO A 418 -3.97 2.89 10.75
N TRP A 419 -3.68 3.44 9.57
CA TRP A 419 -3.67 4.90 9.32
C TRP A 419 -4.67 5.34 8.25
N ALA A 420 -4.88 4.56 7.19
CA ALA A 420 -5.79 4.93 6.09
C ALA A 420 -7.27 4.99 6.52
N ALA A 421 -7.62 4.38 7.64
CA ALA A 421 -8.94 4.52 8.29
C ALA A 421 -9.09 5.84 9.10
N LYS A 422 -7.98 6.52 9.41
CA LYS A 422 -7.92 7.61 10.42
C LYS A 422 -7.68 9.01 9.85
N ILE A 423 -7.17 9.08 8.62
CA ILE A 423 -6.90 10.32 7.89
C ILE A 423 -7.32 10.15 6.44
N PRO A 424 -7.74 11.22 5.72
CA PRO A 424 -7.95 11.14 4.29
C PRO A 424 -6.70 10.67 3.54
N PHE A 425 -6.84 9.55 2.86
CA PHE A 425 -5.84 8.93 2.01
C PHE A 425 -6.15 9.25 0.54
N LEU A 426 -5.15 9.79 -0.14
CA LEU A 426 -5.19 10.23 -1.53
C LEU A 426 -4.15 9.45 -2.35
N VAL A 427 -4.46 9.18 -3.61
CA VAL A 427 -3.66 8.31 -4.49
C VAL A 427 -3.71 8.82 -5.93
N CYS A 428 -2.60 8.64 -6.66
CA CYS A 428 -2.61 8.52 -8.12
C CYS A 428 -1.87 7.22 -8.51
N PRO A 429 -2.10 6.65 -9.71
CA PRO A 429 -1.37 5.47 -10.16
C PRO A 429 0.08 5.82 -10.56
N GLY A 430 0.97 4.85 -10.44
CA GLY A 430 2.27 4.80 -11.13
C GLY A 430 2.26 3.78 -12.27
N ASN A 431 3.42 3.50 -12.85
CA ASN A 431 3.55 2.52 -13.94
C ASN A 431 3.20 1.10 -13.47
N HIS A 432 3.45 0.74 -12.21
CA HIS A 432 3.05 -0.57 -11.67
C HIS A 432 1.55 -0.70 -11.37
N GLU A 433 0.77 0.37 -11.51
CA GLU A 433 -0.69 0.29 -11.59
C GLU A 433 -1.20 0.34 -13.05
N TYR A 434 -0.52 1.07 -13.93
CA TYR A 434 -1.08 1.47 -15.24
C TYR A 434 -0.47 0.76 -16.46
N ASP A 435 0.85 0.61 -16.53
CA ASP A 435 1.54 0.39 -17.82
C ASP A 435 1.31 -1.03 -18.37
N TYR A 436 0.89 -1.11 -19.64
CA TYR A 436 0.66 -2.38 -20.32
C TYR A 436 0.57 -2.24 -21.84
N THR A 437 0.91 -3.32 -22.56
CA THR A 437 0.96 -3.36 -24.03
C THR A 437 -0.24 -2.69 -24.72
N ARG A 438 0.02 -1.66 -25.52
CA ARG A 438 -1.00 -0.74 -26.10
C ARG A 438 -2.08 -1.43 -26.94
N SER A 439 -1.80 -2.62 -27.47
CA SER A 439 -2.76 -3.48 -28.17
C SER A 439 -3.83 -4.06 -27.23
N ALA A 440 -3.47 -4.45 -26.00
CA ALA A 440 -4.38 -5.08 -25.04
C ALA A 440 -5.48 -4.14 -24.55
N TRP A 441 -5.17 -2.84 -24.38
CA TRP A 441 -6.13 -1.80 -24.02
C TRP A 441 -7.34 -1.73 -24.96
N THR A 442 -7.14 -2.06 -26.24
CA THR A 442 -8.22 -2.03 -27.26
C THR A 442 -9.16 -3.24 -27.21
N GLY A 443 -8.87 -4.24 -26.38
CA GLY A 443 -9.67 -5.47 -26.25
C GLY A 443 -10.49 -5.60 -24.97
N ARG A 444 -10.30 -4.71 -23.97
CA ARG A 444 -11.00 -4.79 -22.67
C ARG A 444 -12.41 -4.20 -22.73
N ARG A 445 -13.24 -4.57 -21.76
CA ARG A 445 -14.64 -4.13 -21.62
C ARG A 445 -14.82 -2.61 -21.62
N ASP A 446 -13.99 -1.92 -20.84
CA ASP A 446 -13.93 -0.45 -20.73
C ASP A 446 -12.71 0.10 -21.50
N GLY A 447 -12.54 -0.35 -22.75
CA GLY A 447 -11.40 -0.02 -23.61
C GLY A 447 -11.56 1.32 -24.34
N ASP A 448 -11.21 2.43 -23.68
CA ASP A 448 -10.99 3.71 -24.36
C ASP A 448 -9.48 3.91 -24.67
N PRO A 449 -9.07 3.98 -25.95
CA PRO A 449 -7.69 4.26 -26.34
C PRO A 449 -7.19 5.67 -25.96
N SER A 450 -8.08 6.60 -25.58
CA SER A 450 -7.71 7.98 -25.19
C SER A 450 -7.00 8.02 -23.82
N ILE A 451 -7.41 7.14 -22.90
CA ILE A 451 -6.80 6.94 -21.57
C ILE A 451 -5.77 5.81 -21.56
N ALA A 452 -5.45 5.20 -22.70
CA ALA A 452 -4.45 4.13 -22.76
C ALA A 452 -3.02 4.69 -22.63
N ASP A 453 -2.24 4.01 -21.78
CA ASP A 453 -0.80 4.18 -21.54
C ASP A 453 0.01 4.58 -22.80
N ARG A 454 0.88 5.59 -22.63
CA ARG A 454 1.71 6.20 -23.68
C ARG A 454 3.14 5.65 -23.76
N TYR A 455 3.63 5.05 -22.69
CA TYR A 455 5.01 4.58 -22.54
C TYR A 455 5.12 3.09 -22.88
N GLY A 456 4.05 2.32 -22.67
CA GLY A 456 3.98 0.89 -22.95
C GLY A 456 4.75 0.09 -21.90
N GLY A 457 5.11 -1.14 -22.26
CA GLY A 457 5.72 -2.08 -21.31
C GLY A 457 4.67 -3.03 -20.75
N ALA A 458 4.87 -3.46 -19.51
CA ALA A 458 4.02 -4.48 -18.88
C ALA A 458 4.02 -4.39 -17.34
N ASP A 459 4.41 -3.24 -16.80
CA ASP A 459 4.83 -3.05 -15.41
C ASP A 459 3.66 -3.25 -14.43
N SER A 460 2.43 -3.01 -14.88
CA SER A 460 1.20 -3.33 -14.13
C SER A 460 0.82 -4.82 -14.10
N GLY A 461 1.55 -5.69 -14.79
CA GLY A 461 1.23 -7.12 -14.90
C GLY A 461 -0.15 -7.40 -15.51
N GLY A 462 -0.69 -6.45 -16.27
CA GLY A 462 -1.99 -6.54 -16.92
C GLY A 462 -3.13 -5.90 -16.15
N GLU A 463 -2.88 -5.25 -15.01
CA GLU A 463 -3.90 -4.56 -14.21
C GLU A 463 -4.45 -3.29 -14.89
N CYS A 464 -3.63 -2.58 -15.68
CA CYS A 464 -4.02 -1.44 -16.52
C CYS A 464 -4.98 -0.41 -15.88
N GLY A 465 -4.70 -0.07 -14.62
CA GLY A 465 -5.41 0.90 -13.78
C GLY A 465 -6.71 0.39 -13.13
N VAL A 466 -7.17 -0.83 -13.43
CA VAL A 466 -8.49 -1.31 -13.00
C VAL A 466 -8.58 -1.53 -11.48
N PRO A 467 -7.66 -2.28 -10.82
CA PRO A 467 -7.71 -2.44 -9.37
C PRO A 467 -7.63 -1.11 -8.64
N THR A 468 -6.68 -0.24 -9.00
CA THR A 468 -6.49 1.08 -8.37
C THR A 468 -7.75 1.93 -8.44
N ARG A 469 -8.39 2.03 -9.62
CA ARG A 469 -9.61 2.83 -9.82
C ARG A 469 -10.78 2.34 -8.96
N HIS A 470 -10.94 1.03 -8.80
CA HIS A 470 -12.03 0.45 -8.01
C HIS A 470 -11.72 0.42 -6.50
N LEU A 471 -10.48 0.16 -6.11
CA LEU A 471 -10.09 -0.05 -4.72
C LEU A 471 -9.70 1.24 -4.00
N LEU A 472 -9.21 2.24 -4.73
CA LEU A 472 -8.73 3.53 -4.24
C LEU A 472 -9.36 4.71 -5.02
N PRO A 473 -10.69 4.89 -4.97
CA PRO A 473 -11.35 6.04 -5.58
C PRO A 473 -10.93 7.35 -4.88
N GLY A 474 -10.23 8.21 -5.61
CA GLY A 474 -9.87 9.56 -5.21
C GLY A 474 -10.91 10.61 -5.63
N PRO A 475 -10.63 11.92 -5.40
CA PRO A 475 -11.53 13.03 -5.73
C PRO A 475 -11.50 13.38 -7.23
N GLU A 476 -11.72 12.38 -8.09
CA GLU A 476 -11.78 12.55 -9.55
C GLU A 476 -13.03 13.37 -9.95
N PRO A 477 -12.94 14.27 -10.96
CA PRO A 477 -14.08 15.09 -11.36
C PRO A 477 -15.29 14.26 -11.82
N ALA A 478 -16.37 14.28 -11.04
CA ALA A 478 -17.54 13.40 -11.18
C ALA A 478 -18.26 13.40 -12.55
N ASN A 479 -17.96 14.37 -13.42
CA ASN A 479 -18.52 14.48 -14.78
C ASN A 479 -17.49 14.26 -15.90
N ASN A 480 -16.22 13.93 -15.60
CA ASN A 480 -15.21 13.85 -16.66
C ASN A 480 -14.00 12.94 -16.32
N PRO A 481 -14.00 11.65 -16.74
CA PRO A 481 -12.90 10.72 -16.53
C PRO A 481 -11.77 10.94 -17.56
N LEU A 482 -11.29 12.18 -17.71
CA LEU A 482 -10.26 12.53 -18.70
C LEU A 482 -8.97 11.72 -18.50
N VAL A 483 -8.62 11.50 -17.23
CA VAL A 483 -7.47 10.74 -16.75
C VAL A 483 -7.79 10.29 -15.32
N SER A 484 -7.65 9.01 -15.01
CA SER A 484 -7.75 8.54 -13.62
C SER A 484 -6.49 8.93 -12.84
N GLY A 485 -6.64 9.37 -11.59
CA GLY A 485 -5.56 9.90 -10.77
C GLY A 485 -5.11 11.34 -11.10
N ALA A 486 -5.87 12.09 -11.89
CA ALA A 486 -5.68 13.53 -12.07
C ALA A 486 -6.77 14.31 -11.31
N TRP A 487 -6.40 15.02 -10.25
CA TRP A 487 -7.34 15.70 -9.35
C TRP A 487 -6.72 16.89 -8.59
N ILE A 488 -7.57 17.66 -7.90
CA ILE A 488 -7.16 18.68 -6.92
C ILE A 488 -7.93 18.47 -5.60
N ALA A 489 -7.23 18.61 -4.48
CA ALA A 489 -7.79 18.54 -3.13
C ALA A 489 -7.41 19.78 -2.30
N THR A 490 -8.42 20.45 -1.73
CA THR A 490 -8.22 21.53 -0.76
C THR A 490 -8.04 20.92 0.64
N LEU A 491 -6.88 21.11 1.25
CA LEU A 491 -6.48 20.57 2.54
C LEU A 491 -6.02 21.71 3.46
N GLY A 492 -6.97 22.45 4.05
CA GLY A 492 -6.67 23.62 4.86
C GLY A 492 -5.93 24.72 4.07
N PRO A 493 -4.72 25.11 4.47
CA PRO A 493 -3.91 26.11 3.75
C PRO A 493 -3.18 25.54 2.52
N ILE A 494 -3.37 24.26 2.20
CA ILE A 494 -2.74 23.56 1.07
C ILE A 494 -3.77 23.32 -0.04
N ALA A 495 -3.42 23.71 -1.27
CA ALA A 495 -4.00 23.15 -2.48
C ALA A 495 -3.06 22.04 -2.99
N LEU A 496 -3.55 20.80 -2.98
CA LEU A 496 -2.81 19.63 -3.42
C LEU A 496 -3.28 19.20 -4.80
N VAL A 497 -2.39 19.23 -5.79
CA VAL A 497 -2.66 18.90 -7.20
C VAL A 497 -1.97 17.61 -7.56
N SER A 498 -2.70 16.70 -8.21
CA SER A 498 -2.21 15.40 -8.66
C SER A 498 -2.34 15.28 -10.17
N MET A 499 -1.33 14.66 -10.79
CA MET A 499 -1.37 14.18 -12.17
C MET A 499 -1.02 12.68 -12.23
N ASN A 500 -1.54 12.00 -13.24
CA ASN A 500 -1.10 10.65 -13.62
C ASN A 500 -0.07 10.79 -14.75
N THR A 501 1.12 10.27 -14.54
CA THR A 501 2.26 10.39 -15.46
C THR A 501 2.26 9.38 -16.60
N GLU A 502 1.38 8.38 -16.59
CA GLU A 502 1.41 7.24 -17.52
C GLU A 502 0.61 7.51 -18.81
N VAL A 503 -0.17 8.59 -18.80
CA VAL A 503 -1.02 9.05 -19.91
C VAL A 503 -0.61 10.43 -20.41
N ASP A 504 -1.22 10.88 -21.51
CA ASP A 504 -0.79 12.08 -22.22
C ASP A 504 -0.97 13.37 -21.39
N PHE A 505 0.12 13.93 -20.87
CA PHE A 505 0.17 15.20 -20.14
C PHE A 505 0.73 16.37 -20.96
N ARG A 506 0.89 16.20 -22.28
CA ARG A 506 1.55 17.19 -23.15
C ARG A 506 0.61 18.34 -23.51
N VAL A 507 1.18 19.48 -23.94
CA VAL A 507 0.39 20.68 -24.30
C VAL A 507 -0.69 20.35 -25.32
N GLY A 508 -1.96 20.64 -24.96
CA GLY A 508 -3.14 20.33 -25.77
C GLY A 508 -3.80 18.98 -25.46
N SER A 509 -3.25 18.17 -24.55
CA SER A 509 -3.92 16.98 -24.04
C SER A 509 -5.08 17.34 -23.09
N ALA A 510 -5.92 16.34 -22.80
CA ALA A 510 -7.01 16.46 -21.85
C ALA A 510 -6.50 16.78 -20.42
N GLN A 511 -5.51 16.03 -19.94
CA GLN A 511 -4.89 16.27 -18.64
C GLN A 511 -4.16 17.61 -18.57
N TRP A 512 -3.41 18.00 -19.61
CA TRP A 512 -2.73 19.30 -19.61
C TRP A 512 -3.72 20.46 -19.53
N SER A 513 -4.85 20.36 -20.26
CA SER A 513 -5.91 21.36 -20.22
C SER A 513 -6.58 21.42 -18.85
N TYR A 514 -6.84 20.27 -18.21
CA TYR A 514 -7.32 20.19 -16.84
C TYR A 514 -6.34 20.84 -15.86
N LEU A 515 -5.07 20.43 -15.87
CA LEU A 515 -4.05 20.97 -14.96
C LEU A 515 -3.89 22.49 -15.10
N ARG A 516 -3.99 23.04 -16.32
CA ARG A 516 -3.97 24.49 -16.56
C ARG A 516 -5.15 25.18 -15.86
N ASP A 517 -6.37 24.72 -16.12
CA ASP A 517 -7.57 25.38 -15.59
C ASP A 517 -7.69 25.20 -14.07
N THR A 518 -7.26 24.04 -13.55
CA THR A 518 -7.12 23.76 -12.12
C THR A 518 -6.10 24.68 -11.44
N LEU A 519 -4.87 24.80 -11.96
CA LEU A 519 -3.83 25.67 -11.38
C LEU A 519 -4.20 27.16 -11.51
N ALA A 520 -4.98 27.54 -12.53
CA ALA A 520 -5.53 28.88 -12.68
C ALA A 520 -6.64 29.21 -11.67
N SER A 521 -7.37 28.21 -11.16
CA SER A 521 -8.46 28.42 -10.20
C SER A 521 -8.04 28.59 -8.74
N ILE A 522 -6.76 28.37 -8.40
CA ILE A 522 -6.30 28.33 -7.01
C ILE A 522 -6.26 29.74 -6.38
N ASP A 523 -7.11 29.95 -5.37
CA ASP A 523 -7.06 31.13 -4.51
C ASP A 523 -5.84 31.06 -3.57
N ARG A 524 -4.79 31.84 -3.89
CA ARG A 524 -3.53 31.88 -3.13
C ARG A 524 -3.60 32.69 -1.84
N GLU A 525 -4.69 33.44 -1.58
CA GLU A 525 -4.90 34.08 -0.28
C GLU A 525 -5.44 33.05 0.73
N LYS A 526 -6.27 32.11 0.29
CA LYS A 526 -6.75 30.97 1.09
C LYS A 526 -5.79 29.78 1.14
N THR A 527 -5.16 29.46 0.01
CA THR A 527 -4.27 28.30 -0.17
C THR A 527 -2.88 28.75 -0.66
N PRO A 528 -2.06 29.37 0.21
CA PRO A 528 -0.75 29.87 -0.17
C PRO A 528 0.22 28.75 -0.60
N TRP A 529 0.07 27.55 -0.05
CA TRP A 529 0.88 26.38 -0.38
C TRP A 529 0.22 25.59 -1.52
N VAL A 530 0.86 25.58 -2.69
CA VAL A 530 0.46 24.72 -3.81
C VAL A 530 1.47 23.59 -3.93
N LEU A 531 1.04 22.37 -3.63
CA LEU A 531 1.86 21.17 -3.74
C LEU A 531 1.39 20.40 -4.98
N PHE A 532 2.33 19.98 -5.82
CA PHE A 532 2.06 19.23 -7.05
C PHE A 532 2.77 17.89 -7.01
N ALA A 533 2.10 16.79 -7.37
CA ALA A 533 2.77 15.51 -7.57
C ALA A 533 2.26 14.75 -8.80
N GLY A 534 3.17 13.99 -9.40
CA GLY A 534 2.90 12.92 -10.35
C GLY A 534 3.97 11.85 -10.16
N HIS A 535 3.70 10.61 -10.54
CA HIS A 535 4.56 9.48 -10.15
C HIS A 535 5.96 9.55 -10.78
N ARG A 536 6.07 9.43 -12.12
CA ARG A 536 7.35 9.45 -12.83
C ARG A 536 8.07 10.82 -12.69
N PRO A 537 9.42 10.85 -12.75
CA PRO A 537 10.20 12.03 -12.37
C PRO A 537 10.07 13.19 -13.36
N GLY A 538 9.76 14.39 -12.85
CA GLY A 538 9.98 15.65 -13.58
C GLY A 538 11.47 16.04 -13.67
N LEU A 539 12.31 15.51 -12.78
CA LEU A 539 13.76 15.69 -12.71
C LEU A 539 14.41 14.36 -12.30
N VAL A 540 15.36 13.86 -13.09
CA VAL A 540 16.05 12.59 -12.82
C VAL A 540 17.04 12.67 -11.64
N ASP A 541 17.47 11.51 -11.14
CA ASP A 541 18.38 11.40 -10.00
C ASP A 541 19.79 12.01 -10.26
N SER A 542 20.50 12.33 -9.17
CA SER A 542 21.82 12.96 -9.20
C SER A 542 23.01 12.01 -9.43
N ASP A 543 22.77 10.69 -9.53
CA ASP A 543 23.70 9.67 -10.01
C ASP A 543 23.57 9.43 -11.53
N TRP A 544 22.54 9.97 -12.19
CA TRP A 544 22.43 9.99 -13.65
C TRP A 544 23.70 10.56 -14.30
N GLY A 545 24.28 9.81 -15.25
CA GLY A 545 25.57 10.15 -15.85
C GLY A 545 26.82 9.78 -15.01
N LYS A 546 26.68 9.25 -13.78
CA LYS A 546 27.81 8.66 -13.02
C LYS A 546 28.04 7.20 -13.39
N SER A 547 26.99 6.40 -13.55
CA SER A 547 27.07 5.05 -14.13
C SER A 547 27.68 5.05 -15.54
N CYS A 548 27.51 6.14 -16.28
CA CYS A 548 28.10 6.38 -17.60
C CYS A 548 29.60 6.74 -17.57
N ARG A 549 30.25 6.84 -16.39
CA ARG A 549 31.70 7.11 -16.23
C ARG A 549 32.54 5.83 -16.27
N GLY A 550 32.22 4.92 -17.18
CA GLY A 550 32.86 3.60 -17.30
C GLY A 550 33.80 3.41 -18.49
N VAL A 551 33.90 4.38 -19.41
CA VAL A 551 34.67 4.24 -20.66
C VAL A 551 35.52 5.48 -20.95
N ASP A 552 36.77 5.43 -20.49
CA ASP A 552 37.88 6.14 -21.13
C ASP A 552 38.52 5.17 -22.16
N ASP A 553 38.12 5.27 -23.42
CA ASP A 553 38.95 4.82 -24.55
C ASP A 553 38.61 5.62 -25.83
N ALA A 554 39.55 5.67 -26.77
CA ALA A 554 39.68 6.70 -27.80
C ALA A 554 38.71 6.59 -29.00
N THR A 555 37.49 6.09 -28.81
CA THR A 555 36.47 5.99 -29.89
C THR A 555 35.37 7.03 -29.75
N TYR A 556 35.23 7.90 -30.75
CA TYR A 556 34.24 8.97 -30.79
C TYR A 556 32.83 8.42 -31.07
N VAL A 557 32.14 7.96 -30.01
CA VAL A 557 30.70 7.70 -30.02
C VAL A 557 30.00 8.86 -29.30
N PRO A 558 29.04 9.57 -29.92
CA PRO A 558 28.34 10.67 -29.25
C PRO A 558 27.61 10.22 -27.98
N ARG A 559 27.90 10.89 -26.86
CA ARG A 559 27.41 10.54 -25.49
C ARG A 559 25.88 10.38 -25.36
N ALA A 560 25.11 10.93 -26.31
CA ALA A 560 23.65 10.87 -26.34
C ALA A 560 23.05 9.46 -26.54
N TYR A 561 23.83 8.44 -26.91
CA TYR A 561 23.29 7.12 -27.29
C TYR A 561 23.54 5.98 -26.29
N ALA A 562 24.32 6.20 -25.24
CA ALA A 562 24.54 5.19 -24.18
C ALA A 562 23.61 5.39 -22.97
N CYS A 563 23.33 6.65 -22.62
CA CYS A 563 22.53 7.04 -21.45
C CYS A 563 21.50 8.15 -21.75
N GLY A 564 21.36 8.54 -23.03
CA GLY A 564 20.32 9.47 -23.48
C GLY A 564 19.04 8.73 -23.90
N PRO A 565 18.04 9.44 -24.45
CA PRO A 565 16.73 8.88 -24.75
C PRO A 565 16.85 7.63 -25.62
N LYS A 566 16.37 6.49 -25.11
CA LYS A 566 16.31 5.26 -25.88
C LYS A 566 15.28 5.51 -26.98
N LYS A 567 15.73 5.55 -28.25
CA LYS A 567 14.80 5.47 -29.38
C LYS A 567 13.83 4.32 -29.08
N PRO A 568 12.50 4.56 -29.06
CA PRO A 568 11.56 3.49 -28.73
C PRO A 568 11.88 2.31 -29.64
N ALA A 569 12.05 1.14 -29.03
CA ALA A 569 12.16 -0.09 -29.80
C ALA A 569 10.92 -0.12 -30.71
N LYS A 570 11.12 -0.34 -32.02
CA LYS A 570 10.00 -0.40 -32.99
C LYS A 570 9.25 -1.73 -32.81
N ILE A 571 8.61 -1.86 -31.66
CA ILE A 571 7.59 -2.85 -31.34
C ILE A 571 6.42 -2.52 -32.27
N ASP A 572 6.17 -3.45 -33.19
CA ASP A 572 5.05 -3.48 -34.13
C ASP A 572 4.84 -2.25 -35.02
N GLY A 573 5.89 -1.45 -35.22
CA GLY A 573 5.91 -0.35 -36.19
C GLY A 573 5.01 0.85 -35.85
N ASN A 574 4.51 0.94 -34.62
CA ASN A 574 3.63 2.00 -34.15
C ASN A 574 4.42 3.25 -33.69
N ASP A 575 4.29 4.37 -34.40
CA ASP A 575 5.04 5.61 -34.13
C ASP A 575 4.49 6.46 -32.95
N ASP A 576 3.55 5.93 -32.16
CA ASP A 576 2.93 6.65 -31.02
C ASP A 576 3.51 6.30 -29.62
N ILE A 577 4.26 5.19 -29.50
CA ILE A 577 4.91 4.77 -28.24
C ILE A 577 6.03 5.75 -27.86
N ARG A 578 6.00 6.26 -26.62
CA ARG A 578 6.97 7.24 -26.08
C ARG A 578 8.26 6.58 -25.59
N ASP A 579 9.23 7.41 -25.19
CA ASP A 579 10.41 6.94 -24.45
C ASP A 579 10.05 6.80 -22.97
N ALA A 580 9.86 5.55 -22.53
CA ALA A 580 9.50 5.16 -21.16
C ALA A 580 10.62 5.32 -20.12
N SER A 581 11.82 5.78 -20.52
CA SER A 581 12.88 6.05 -19.55
C SER A 581 12.63 7.34 -18.77
N ASP A 582 13.10 7.38 -17.53
CA ASP A 582 13.10 8.54 -16.61
C ASP A 582 13.49 9.83 -17.33
N VAL A 583 14.50 9.74 -18.21
CA VAL A 583 15.03 10.83 -19.02
C VAL A 583 14.01 11.30 -20.06
N GLY A 584 13.36 10.37 -20.76
CA GLY A 584 12.31 10.67 -21.73
C GLY A 584 11.12 11.39 -21.08
N VAL A 585 10.63 10.83 -19.98
CA VAL A 585 9.48 11.39 -19.25
C VAL A 585 9.82 12.72 -18.59
N ALA A 586 10.99 12.87 -17.96
CA ALA A 586 11.45 14.13 -17.39
C ALA A 586 11.60 15.23 -18.47
N LEU A 587 12.04 14.88 -19.68
CA LEU A 587 12.13 15.83 -20.80
C LEU A 587 10.75 16.24 -21.34
N GLU A 588 9.79 15.31 -21.49
CA GLU A 588 8.40 15.68 -21.86
C GLU A 588 7.74 16.52 -20.73
N PHE A 589 7.98 16.19 -19.45
CA PHE A 589 7.50 16.96 -18.29
C PHE A 589 8.07 18.39 -18.29
N GLN A 590 9.39 18.54 -18.50
CA GLN A 590 10.07 19.84 -18.57
C GLN A 590 9.61 20.68 -19.78
N ALA A 591 9.26 20.03 -20.90
CA ALA A 591 8.75 20.70 -22.09
C ALA A 591 7.29 21.18 -21.97
N HIS A 592 6.44 20.45 -21.23
CA HIS A 592 4.99 20.65 -21.26
C HIS A 592 4.36 21.03 -19.92
N VAL A 593 4.77 20.42 -18.80
CA VAL A 593 4.18 20.63 -17.48
C VAL A 593 4.94 21.70 -16.71
N TRP A 594 6.28 21.64 -16.68
CA TRP A 594 7.11 22.56 -15.90
C TRP A 594 6.87 24.07 -16.17
N PRO A 595 6.64 24.53 -17.42
CA PRO A 595 6.32 25.94 -17.67
C PRO A 595 5.04 26.41 -16.96
N LEU A 596 4.04 25.53 -16.88
CA LEU A 596 2.76 25.79 -16.21
C LEU A 596 2.93 25.86 -14.68
N LEU A 597 3.75 24.96 -14.11
CA LEU A 597 4.06 24.99 -12.67
C LEU A 597 4.77 26.30 -12.27
N MET A 598 5.64 26.82 -13.14
CA MET A 598 6.32 28.11 -12.97
C MET A 598 5.36 29.30 -13.13
N GLU A 599 4.46 29.28 -14.11
CA GLU A 599 3.44 30.32 -14.33
C GLU A 599 2.54 30.49 -13.11
N HIS A 600 2.00 29.39 -12.59
CA HIS A 600 1.11 29.39 -11.42
C HIS A 600 1.85 29.42 -10.07
N ARG A 601 3.19 29.50 -10.07
CA ARG A 601 4.05 29.57 -8.87
C ARG A 601 3.75 28.44 -7.87
N VAL A 602 3.78 27.20 -8.37
CA VAL A 602 3.70 26.00 -7.54
C VAL A 602 4.80 26.02 -6.50
N THR A 603 4.49 25.69 -5.25
CA THR A 603 5.39 25.87 -4.10
C THR A 603 6.38 24.72 -3.95
N ALA A 604 5.95 23.49 -4.24
CA ALA A 604 6.82 22.31 -4.29
C ALA A 604 6.27 21.28 -5.29
N VAL A 605 7.18 20.55 -5.93
CA VAL A 605 6.90 19.47 -6.87
C VAL A 605 7.47 18.18 -6.30
N PHE A 606 6.70 17.09 -6.35
CA PHE A 606 7.06 15.77 -5.83
C PHE A 606 6.93 14.73 -6.96
N SER A 607 7.84 13.77 -6.96
CA SER A 607 7.83 12.58 -7.82
C SER A 607 8.34 11.37 -7.04
N GLY A 608 7.87 10.18 -7.42
CA GLY A 608 8.35 8.88 -6.97
C GLY A 608 9.25 8.24 -8.02
N HIS A 609 9.07 6.94 -8.25
CA HIS A 609 9.67 6.10 -9.29
C HIS A 609 11.17 5.83 -9.10
N ASN A 610 11.94 6.86 -8.72
CA ASN A 610 13.31 6.72 -8.25
C ASN A 610 13.29 6.45 -6.74
N HIS A 611 13.69 5.26 -6.30
CA HIS A 611 13.60 4.80 -4.90
C HIS A 611 14.65 5.42 -3.95
N VAL A 612 14.85 6.73 -4.06
CA VAL A 612 15.84 7.52 -3.33
C VAL A 612 15.28 8.90 -2.99
N TYR A 613 15.56 9.40 -1.78
CA TYR A 613 15.18 10.77 -1.42
C TYR A 613 16.17 11.79 -2.01
N GLN A 614 15.64 12.70 -2.84
CA GLN A 614 16.37 13.83 -3.40
C GLN A 614 15.56 15.14 -3.26
N ARG A 615 16.24 16.26 -2.97
CA ARG A 615 15.65 17.61 -2.83
C ARG A 615 16.70 18.71 -3.02
#